data_AF-A0A246BLD9-F1
#
_entry.id   AF-A0A246BLD9-F1
#
_cell.length_a   1.000
_cell.length_b   1.000
_cell.length_c   1.000
_cell.angle_alpha   90.00
_cell.angle_beta   90.00
_cell.angle_gamma   90.00
#
_symmetry.space_group_name_H-M   'P 1'
#
loop_
_entity.id
_entity.type
_entity.pdbx_description
1 polymer ?
#
loop_
_entity_poly.entity_id
_entity_poly.type
_entity_poly.pdbx_seq_one_letter_code
_entity_poly.pdbx_strand_id
1 'polypeptide(L)'
;MIADVQQALKELVYTEAGLPRDALDIRFAAPTPSWVSGLTRPTLNFFLHDLRENAALRSMEFTHAHTGAGVSRTLAPRRMDLRFLVTVFFKAQLDELGRDEWQVLWRVLAALMRQDDWEDRYLPPAARDTGLGILGTVATGDTASVFSSLGQTVRPHLNYTVTVPLDLGVTTRSPMVLERDLSFHAQATPGGAAPVSQRRRSSWQLLDAQGQPLADALVRSDGGARAFSDPQGVVHLDTPREAVRHLSVLTLDGRALHLDANTPQAQPRLPEPV
;
A
#
# COMPACT_ATOMS: atom_id res chain seq x y z
N MET A 1 13.09 -6.35 2.09
CA MET A 1 12.02 -7.25 1.65
C MET A 1 12.52 -8.64 1.27
N ILE A 2 13.21 -8.86 0.14
CA ILE A 2 13.57 -10.24 -0.30
C ILE A 2 14.40 -11.00 0.76
N ALA A 3 15.42 -10.36 1.34
CA ALA A 3 16.22 -10.97 2.40
C ALA A 3 15.37 -11.33 3.64
N ASP A 4 14.43 -10.47 4.01
CA ASP A 4 13.54 -10.70 5.15
C ASP A 4 12.58 -11.86 4.87
N VAL A 5 12.05 -11.95 3.64
CA VAL A 5 11.22 -13.06 3.18
C VAL A 5 12.01 -14.37 3.17
N GLN A 6 13.27 -14.35 2.73
CA GLN A 6 14.15 -15.52 2.80
C GLN A 6 14.39 -15.97 4.23
N GLN A 7 14.61 -15.03 5.15
CA GLN A 7 14.78 -15.36 6.57
C GLN A 7 13.49 -15.91 7.18
N ALA A 8 12.33 -15.30 6.88
CA ALA A 8 11.04 -15.80 7.30
C ALA A 8 10.74 -17.20 6.74
N LEU A 9 11.05 -17.44 5.47
CA LEU A 9 10.87 -18.75 4.84
C LEU A 9 11.73 -19.83 5.49
N LYS A 10 12.96 -19.52 5.92
CA LYS A 10 13.78 -20.45 6.72
C LYS A 10 13.07 -20.83 8.01
N GLU A 11 12.60 -19.83 8.77
CA GLU A 11 11.95 -20.06 10.05
C GLU A 11 10.64 -20.83 9.90
N LEU A 12 9.84 -20.49 8.89
CA LEU A 12 8.63 -21.21 8.50
C LEU A 12 8.95 -22.67 8.23
N VAL A 13 9.91 -22.95 7.34
CA VAL A 13 10.21 -24.32 6.92
C VAL A 13 10.81 -25.14 8.07
N TYR A 14 11.74 -24.59 8.85
CA TYR A 14 12.29 -25.30 10.01
C TYR A 14 11.19 -25.68 11.01
N THR A 15 10.27 -24.76 11.28
CA THR A 15 9.19 -24.95 12.26
C THR A 15 8.11 -25.90 11.73
N GLU A 16 7.55 -25.59 10.57
CA GLU A 16 6.38 -26.26 10.02
C GLU A 16 6.67 -27.64 9.42
N ALA A 17 7.90 -27.87 8.93
CA ALA A 17 8.34 -29.19 8.47
C ALA A 17 9.06 -29.99 9.58
N GLY A 18 9.32 -29.38 10.74
CA GLY A 18 10.00 -29.99 11.88
C GLY A 18 11.46 -30.40 11.58
N LEU A 19 12.14 -29.66 10.72
CA LEU A 19 13.48 -30.04 10.25
C LEU A 19 14.55 -29.74 11.33
N PRO A 20 15.54 -30.65 11.53
CA PRO A 20 16.62 -30.43 12.48
C PRO A 20 17.57 -29.34 11.98
N ARG A 21 17.66 -28.24 12.74
CA ARG A 21 18.49 -27.06 12.38
C ARG A 21 19.99 -27.35 12.39
N ASP A 22 20.39 -28.33 13.18
CA ASP A 22 21.76 -28.77 13.39
C ASP A 22 22.20 -29.88 12.41
N ALA A 23 21.28 -30.49 11.67
CA ALA A 23 21.58 -31.52 10.67
C ALA A 23 21.29 -31.10 9.21
N LEU A 24 20.44 -30.09 8.99
CA LEU A 24 20.09 -29.61 7.65
C LEU A 24 20.18 -28.09 7.51
N ASP A 25 20.85 -27.65 6.44
CA ASP A 25 21.00 -26.25 6.09
C ASP A 25 19.90 -25.81 5.11
N ILE A 26 19.33 -24.61 5.29
CA ILE A 26 18.48 -23.97 4.28
C ILE A 26 19.25 -22.84 3.59
N ARG A 27 19.39 -22.92 2.26
CA ARG A 27 20.18 -21.99 1.45
C ARG A 27 19.33 -21.36 0.34
N PHE A 28 19.76 -20.19 -0.13
CA PHE A 28 19.14 -19.43 -1.21
C PHE A 28 20.20 -19.12 -2.27
N ALA A 29 20.44 -20.06 -3.18
CA ALA A 29 21.47 -19.93 -4.19
C ALA A 29 21.08 -20.61 -5.50
N ALA A 30 21.70 -20.17 -6.61
CA ALA A 30 21.67 -20.93 -7.85
C ALA A 30 22.45 -22.24 -7.66
N PRO A 31 21.84 -23.42 -7.92
CA PRO A 31 22.48 -24.70 -7.68
C PRO A 31 23.45 -25.06 -8.82
N THR A 32 24.48 -24.25 -9.06
CA THR A 32 25.50 -24.56 -10.08
C THR A 32 26.31 -25.81 -9.70
N PRO A 33 26.96 -26.50 -10.65
CA PRO A 33 27.75 -27.69 -10.34
C PRO A 33 28.83 -27.46 -9.28
N SER A 34 29.51 -26.30 -9.33
CA SER A 34 30.51 -25.90 -8.34
C SER A 34 29.90 -25.62 -6.95
N TRP A 35 28.68 -25.07 -6.91
CA TRP A 35 27.98 -24.83 -5.65
C TRP A 35 27.56 -26.16 -5.01
N VAL A 36 26.95 -27.06 -5.78
CA VAL A 36 26.51 -28.38 -5.31
C VAL A 36 27.70 -29.22 -4.83
N SER A 37 28.82 -29.19 -5.56
CA SER A 37 30.04 -29.89 -5.16
C SER A 37 30.71 -29.29 -3.93
N GLY A 38 30.43 -28.03 -3.60
CA GLY A 38 30.91 -27.36 -2.38
C GLY A 38 30.13 -27.69 -1.11
N LEU A 39 28.91 -28.25 -1.22
CA LEU A 39 28.07 -28.54 -0.05
C LEU A 39 28.71 -29.61 0.84
N THR A 40 28.72 -29.41 2.15
CA THR A 40 29.28 -30.39 3.12
C THR A 40 28.23 -31.07 3.97
N ARG A 41 27.00 -30.52 3.98
CA ARG A 41 25.88 -30.97 4.80
C ARG A 41 24.62 -31.10 3.95
N PRO A 42 23.66 -31.95 4.33
CA PRO A 42 22.33 -31.97 3.73
C PRO A 42 21.75 -30.55 3.62
N THR A 43 21.34 -30.17 2.42
CA THR A 43 20.93 -28.79 2.14
C THR A 43 19.60 -28.76 1.41
N LEU A 44 18.63 -28.03 1.97
CA LEU A 44 17.43 -27.60 1.27
C LEU A 44 17.71 -26.25 0.60
N ASN A 45 17.60 -26.18 -0.72
CA ASN A 45 17.88 -24.98 -1.49
C ASN A 45 16.60 -24.39 -2.08
N PHE A 46 16.42 -23.09 -1.90
CA PHE A 46 15.39 -22.28 -2.54
C PHE A 46 16.06 -21.40 -3.60
N PHE A 47 16.03 -21.84 -4.85
CA PHE A 47 16.59 -21.08 -5.96
C PHE A 47 15.54 -20.17 -6.58
N LEU A 48 15.67 -18.85 -6.40
CA LEU A 48 14.82 -17.85 -7.06
C LEU A 48 15.16 -17.81 -8.56
N HIS A 49 14.36 -18.46 -9.39
CA HIS A 49 14.62 -18.56 -10.83
C HIS A 49 13.86 -17.49 -11.63
N ASP A 50 12.82 -16.89 -11.05
CA ASP A 50 12.02 -15.88 -11.69
C ASP A 50 11.38 -14.91 -10.67
N LEU A 51 11.26 -13.65 -11.07
CA LEU A 51 10.75 -12.52 -10.29
C LEU A 51 9.88 -11.66 -11.21
N ARG A 52 8.60 -11.54 -10.91
CA ARG A 52 7.67 -10.75 -11.76
C ARG A 52 6.57 -10.07 -10.97
N GLU A 53 6.00 -9.00 -11.53
CA GLU A 53 4.74 -8.44 -11.02
C GLU A 53 3.60 -9.43 -11.26
N ASN A 54 2.78 -9.61 -10.24
CA ASN A 54 1.51 -10.32 -10.36
C ASN A 54 0.42 -9.34 -10.78
N ALA A 55 0.28 -9.15 -12.10
CA ALA A 55 -0.66 -8.20 -12.67
C ALA A 55 -2.14 -8.52 -12.34
N ALA A 56 -2.46 -9.78 -12.02
CA ALA A 56 -3.81 -10.18 -11.65
C ALA A 56 -4.25 -9.61 -10.28
N LEU A 57 -3.28 -9.37 -9.38
CA LEU A 57 -3.51 -8.77 -8.07
C LEU A 57 -3.17 -7.28 -8.03
N ARG A 58 -3.03 -6.65 -9.20
CA ARG A 58 -2.69 -5.23 -9.31
C ARG A 58 -3.90 -4.38 -8.97
N SER A 59 -3.78 -3.55 -7.94
CA SER A 59 -4.74 -2.46 -7.67
C SER A 59 -4.21 -1.11 -8.18
N MET A 60 -5.08 -0.31 -8.79
CA MET A 60 -4.84 1.10 -9.08
C MET A 60 -5.54 2.04 -8.09
N GLU A 61 -6.05 1.47 -7.01
CA GLU A 61 -6.62 2.23 -5.93
C GLU A 61 -5.54 3.03 -5.23
N PHE A 62 -5.99 4.11 -4.62
CA PHE A 62 -5.15 4.90 -3.76
C PHE A 62 -5.80 4.98 -2.40
N THR A 63 -4.99 4.83 -1.37
CA THR A 63 -5.39 5.11 0.00
C THR A 63 -5.32 6.62 0.22
N HIS A 64 -6.37 7.17 0.85
CA HIS A 64 -6.46 8.59 1.16
C HIS A 64 -6.23 8.78 2.66
N ALA A 65 -5.24 9.60 3.00
CA ALA A 65 -5.00 10.04 4.36
C ALA A 65 -5.23 11.56 4.44
N HIS A 66 -6.13 11.99 5.33
CA HIS A 66 -6.33 13.40 5.61
C HIS A 66 -5.19 13.91 6.50
N THR A 67 -4.54 15.00 6.08
CA THR A 67 -3.49 15.70 6.84
C THR A 67 -3.96 17.12 7.10
N GLY A 68 -3.60 17.79 8.20
CA GLY A 68 -4.12 19.14 8.51
C GLY A 68 -4.00 20.22 7.41
N ALA A 69 -3.23 20.00 6.33
CA ALA A 69 -3.10 20.92 5.19
C ALA A 69 -3.67 20.39 3.85
N GLY A 70 -4.31 19.22 3.82
CA GLY A 70 -4.84 18.62 2.59
C GLY A 70 -4.95 17.10 2.63
N VAL A 71 -5.05 16.47 1.46
CA VAL A 71 -5.17 15.01 1.33
C VAL A 71 -3.87 14.44 0.78
N SER A 72 -3.32 13.44 1.47
CA SER A 72 -2.29 12.58 0.94
C SER A 72 -2.94 11.39 0.27
N ARG A 73 -2.50 11.07 -0.94
CA ARG A 73 -3.03 9.96 -1.73
C ARG A 73 -1.86 9.03 -2.07
N THR A 74 -1.86 7.84 -1.51
CA THR A 74 -0.78 6.85 -1.69
C THR A 74 -1.28 5.69 -2.54
N LEU A 75 -0.53 5.34 -3.58
CA LEU A 75 -0.87 4.23 -4.48
C LEU A 75 -0.79 2.90 -3.73
N ALA A 76 -1.76 2.00 -3.96
CA ALA A 76 -1.74 0.66 -3.37
C ALA A 76 -0.44 -0.10 -3.72
N PRO A 77 0.14 -0.88 -2.79
CA PRO A 77 1.33 -1.69 -3.05
C PRO A 77 1.15 -2.65 -4.23
N ARG A 78 2.23 -2.89 -4.98
CA ARG A 78 2.26 -3.92 -6.02
C ARG A 78 2.41 -5.30 -5.40
N ARG A 79 1.93 -6.33 -6.09
CA ARG A 79 2.11 -7.73 -5.70
C ARG A 79 3.17 -8.33 -6.60
N MET A 80 4.23 -8.86 -5.99
CA MET A 80 5.37 -9.44 -6.69
C MET A 80 5.45 -10.93 -6.42
N ASP A 81 5.53 -11.74 -7.47
CA ASP A 81 5.73 -13.18 -7.36
C ASP A 81 7.23 -13.47 -7.34
N LEU A 82 7.71 -14.06 -6.24
CA LEU A 82 9.04 -14.66 -6.11
C LEU A 82 8.92 -16.16 -6.40
N ARG A 83 9.47 -16.64 -7.52
CA ARG A 83 9.31 -18.05 -7.92
C ARG A 83 10.59 -18.84 -7.63
N PHE A 84 10.48 -19.78 -6.72
CA PHE A 84 11.55 -20.64 -6.26
C PHE A 84 11.45 -22.04 -6.84
N LEU A 85 12.59 -22.62 -7.19
CA LEU A 85 12.77 -24.07 -7.30
C LEU A 85 13.32 -24.57 -5.97
N VAL A 86 12.55 -25.42 -5.30
CA VAL A 86 12.90 -26.00 -4.01
C VAL A 86 13.47 -27.39 -4.25
N THR A 87 14.73 -27.59 -3.85
CA THR A 87 15.49 -28.82 -4.10
C THR A 87 16.23 -29.25 -2.84
N VAL A 88 16.43 -30.56 -2.69
CA VAL A 88 17.21 -31.12 -1.58
C VAL A 88 18.47 -31.76 -2.15
N PHE A 89 19.60 -31.54 -1.47
CA PHE A 89 20.90 -32.09 -1.85
C PHE A 89 21.51 -32.85 -0.68
N PHE A 90 21.66 -34.17 -0.81
CA PHE A 90 22.39 -35.01 0.14
C PHE A 90 23.72 -35.47 -0.49
N LYS A 91 24.81 -35.36 0.27
CA LYS A 91 26.07 -36.07 -0.03
C LYS A 91 26.25 -37.34 0.79
N ALA A 92 25.68 -37.35 1.98
CA ALA A 92 25.62 -38.48 2.89
C ALA A 92 24.25 -38.46 3.57
N GLN A 93 23.71 -39.64 3.84
CA GLN A 93 22.40 -39.81 4.44
C GLN A 93 22.48 -39.72 5.96
N LEU A 94 21.47 -39.11 6.60
CA LEU A 94 21.36 -38.99 8.05
C LEU A 94 20.01 -39.56 8.50
N ASP A 95 20.01 -40.43 9.51
CA ASP A 95 18.80 -41.13 9.97
C ASP A 95 17.68 -40.17 10.40
N GLU A 96 18.04 -39.02 10.99
CA GLU A 96 17.11 -37.98 11.46
C GLU A 96 16.34 -37.27 10.33
N LEU A 97 16.87 -37.31 9.11
CA LEU A 97 16.25 -36.71 7.93
C LEU A 97 15.38 -37.71 7.13
N GLY A 98 15.36 -38.97 7.55
CA GLY A 98 14.70 -40.06 6.82
C GLY A 98 15.63 -40.70 5.79
N ARG A 99 15.11 -41.71 5.08
CA ARG A 99 15.93 -42.57 4.23
C ARG A 99 16.26 -42.00 2.84
N ASP A 100 15.69 -40.87 2.44
CA ASP A 100 15.97 -40.26 1.14
C ASP A 100 15.67 -38.75 1.12
N GLU A 101 16.13 -38.08 0.06
CA GLU A 101 15.86 -36.66 -0.22
C GLU A 101 14.34 -36.38 -0.35
N TRP A 102 13.54 -37.39 -0.70
CA TRP A 102 12.12 -37.25 -1.00
C TRP A 102 11.28 -37.11 0.27
N GLN A 103 11.66 -37.76 1.37
CA GLN A 103 11.02 -37.57 2.67
C GLN A 103 11.14 -36.13 3.16
N VAL A 104 12.31 -35.51 2.99
CA VAL A 104 12.48 -34.09 3.32
C VAL A 104 11.62 -33.23 2.40
N LEU A 105 11.63 -33.48 1.08
CA LEU A 105 10.77 -32.74 0.14
C LEU A 105 9.27 -32.89 0.48
N TRP A 106 8.83 -34.07 0.90
CA TRP A 106 7.44 -34.33 1.28
C TRP A 106 7.02 -33.53 2.52
N ARG A 107 7.88 -33.49 3.55
CA ARG A 107 7.67 -32.67 4.76
C ARG A 107 7.64 -31.19 4.44
N VAL A 108 8.55 -30.72 3.58
CA VAL A 108 8.59 -29.34 3.11
C VAL A 108 7.33 -29.02 2.30
N LEU A 109 6.89 -29.89 1.39
CA LEU A 109 5.64 -29.72 0.65
C LEU A 109 4.46 -29.52 1.60
N ALA A 110 4.31 -30.39 2.60
CA ALA A 110 3.23 -30.27 3.58
C ALA A 110 3.30 -28.97 4.39
N ALA A 111 4.51 -28.50 4.73
CA ALA A 111 4.72 -27.23 5.43
C ALA A 111 4.33 -26.02 4.57
N LEU A 112 4.78 -26.00 3.31
CA LEU A 112 4.48 -24.91 2.37
C LEU A 112 2.99 -24.84 2.03
N MET A 113 2.32 -25.99 1.90
CA MET A 113 0.87 -26.05 1.65
C MET A 113 0.02 -25.67 2.87
N ARG A 114 0.55 -25.81 4.09
CA ARG A 114 -0.12 -25.37 5.33
C ARG A 114 -0.09 -23.86 5.52
N GLN A 115 0.88 -23.19 4.89
CA GLN A 115 1.12 -21.75 4.99
C GLN A 115 0.89 -21.13 3.60
N ASP A 116 -0.31 -21.33 3.06
CA ASP A 116 -0.74 -20.74 1.80
C ASP A 116 -1.06 -19.24 1.95
N ASP A 117 -1.61 -18.85 3.09
CA ASP A 117 -1.51 -17.51 3.66
C ASP A 117 -0.59 -17.55 4.88
N TRP A 118 0.48 -16.77 4.86
CA TRP A 118 1.49 -16.83 5.93
C TRP A 118 0.93 -16.23 7.21
N GLU A 119 0.99 -17.00 8.29
CA GLU A 119 0.66 -16.50 9.61
C GLU A 119 1.49 -15.25 9.99
N ASP A 120 0.90 -14.36 10.78
CA ASP A 120 1.52 -13.10 11.21
C ASP A 120 2.93 -13.28 11.77
N ARG A 121 3.19 -14.38 12.49
CA ARG A 121 4.51 -14.70 13.06
C ARG A 121 5.62 -14.81 12.02
N TYR A 122 5.29 -15.15 10.77
CA TYR A 122 6.23 -15.25 9.65
C TYR A 122 6.27 -13.99 8.79
N LEU A 123 5.34 -13.04 8.94
CA LEU A 123 5.33 -11.83 8.14
C LEU A 123 6.49 -10.90 8.51
N PRO A 124 7.36 -10.51 7.56
CA PRO A 124 8.35 -9.48 7.77
C PRO A 124 7.71 -8.13 8.13
N PRO A 125 8.38 -7.27 8.93
CA PRO A 125 7.85 -5.96 9.31
C PRO A 125 7.42 -5.13 8.11
N ALA A 126 8.27 -5.04 7.08
CA ALA A 126 7.97 -4.29 5.87
C ALA A 126 6.74 -4.81 5.11
N ALA A 127 6.35 -6.07 5.25
CA ALA A 127 5.11 -6.58 4.69
C ALA A 127 3.91 -6.19 5.57
N ARG A 128 4.04 -6.33 6.90
CA ARG A 128 3.01 -5.91 7.87
C ARG A 128 2.66 -4.43 7.73
N ASP A 129 3.64 -3.57 7.52
CA ASP A 129 3.45 -2.12 7.35
C ASP A 129 2.55 -1.77 6.15
N THR A 130 2.47 -2.67 5.16
CA THR A 130 1.59 -2.47 4.00
C THR A 130 0.14 -2.91 4.25
N GLY A 131 -0.14 -3.59 5.37
CA GLY A 131 -1.44 -4.19 5.66
C GLY A 131 -1.80 -5.38 4.76
N LEU A 132 -0.85 -5.89 3.97
CA LEU A 132 -1.05 -7.01 3.05
C LEU A 132 -0.24 -8.23 3.51
N GLY A 133 -0.88 -9.40 3.51
CA GLY A 133 -0.24 -10.68 3.81
C GLY A 133 0.71 -11.18 2.71
N ILE A 134 1.45 -12.23 3.02
CA ILE A 134 2.28 -12.97 2.07
C ILE A 134 1.56 -14.26 1.71
N LEU A 135 1.43 -14.53 0.41
CA LEU A 135 0.80 -15.76 -0.08
C LEU A 135 1.87 -16.73 -0.56
N GLY A 136 1.77 -17.98 -0.13
CA GLY A 136 2.59 -19.09 -0.60
C GLY A 136 1.77 -20.02 -1.49
N THR A 137 2.30 -20.39 -2.65
CA THR A 137 1.62 -21.35 -3.52
C THR A 137 2.62 -22.34 -4.09
N VAL A 138 2.41 -23.63 -3.82
CA VAL A 138 3.13 -24.70 -4.51
C VAL A 138 2.49 -24.87 -5.88
N ALA A 139 3.17 -24.35 -6.90
CA ALA A 139 2.67 -24.30 -8.26
C ALA A 139 2.89 -25.62 -9.00
N THR A 140 2.03 -25.89 -9.97
CA THR A 140 2.24 -26.94 -10.97
C THR A 140 2.86 -26.33 -12.22
N GLY A 141 3.71 -27.09 -12.92
CA GLY A 141 4.37 -26.63 -14.13
C GLY A 141 5.68 -27.36 -14.39
N ASP A 142 6.05 -27.50 -15.66
CA ASP A 142 7.34 -28.05 -16.06
C ASP A 142 8.41 -26.95 -16.03
N THR A 143 9.32 -27.08 -15.07
CA THR A 143 10.49 -26.21 -14.90
C THR A 143 11.80 -27.01 -15.01
N ALA A 144 11.74 -28.24 -15.54
CA ALA A 144 12.91 -29.11 -15.70
C ALA A 144 14.00 -28.47 -16.57
N SER A 145 13.60 -27.67 -17.57
CA SER A 145 14.52 -26.95 -18.46
C SER A 145 15.47 -26.00 -17.72
N VAL A 146 15.06 -25.46 -16.57
CA VAL A 146 15.90 -24.56 -15.75
C VAL A 146 17.14 -25.29 -15.24
N PHE A 147 17.03 -26.58 -14.88
CA PHE A 147 18.18 -27.38 -14.45
C PHE A 147 19.19 -27.55 -15.58
N SER A 148 18.71 -27.84 -16.79
CA SER A 148 19.57 -27.97 -17.97
C SER A 148 20.31 -26.66 -18.27
N SER A 149 19.64 -25.50 -18.16
CA SER A 149 20.26 -24.18 -18.31
C SER A 149 21.34 -23.89 -17.26
N LEU A 150 21.26 -24.50 -16.08
CA LEU A 150 22.27 -24.42 -15.02
C LEU A 150 23.40 -25.47 -15.18
N GLY A 151 23.36 -26.32 -16.21
CA GLY A 151 24.30 -27.42 -16.38
C GLY A 151 24.14 -28.53 -15.34
N GLN A 152 22.93 -28.68 -14.78
CA GLN A 152 22.59 -29.68 -13.78
C GLN A 152 21.70 -30.77 -14.38
N THR A 153 21.78 -31.97 -13.80
CA THR A 153 20.75 -32.98 -14.04
C THR A 153 19.45 -32.59 -13.32
N VAL A 154 18.32 -32.91 -13.96
CA VAL A 154 17.01 -32.70 -13.35
C VAL A 154 16.91 -33.53 -12.08
N ARG A 155 16.43 -32.91 -11.00
CA ARG A 155 16.17 -33.54 -9.71
C ARG A 155 14.70 -33.36 -9.33
N PRO A 156 14.15 -34.21 -8.46
CA PRO A 156 12.87 -33.93 -7.82
C PRO A 156 12.90 -32.55 -7.14
N HIS A 157 11.88 -31.74 -7.41
CA HIS A 157 11.81 -30.36 -6.94
C HIS A 157 10.36 -29.91 -6.77
N LEU A 158 10.16 -28.86 -5.98
CA LEU A 158 8.89 -28.16 -5.87
C LEU A 158 9.00 -26.80 -6.55
N ASN A 159 7.97 -26.41 -7.29
CA ASN A 159 7.79 -25.03 -7.73
C ASN A 159 7.05 -24.27 -6.65
N TYR A 160 7.67 -23.28 -6.03
CA TYR A 160 7.04 -22.50 -4.97
C TYR A 160 7.03 -21.02 -5.31
N THR A 161 5.85 -20.41 -5.34
CA THR A 161 5.68 -18.98 -5.57
C THR A 161 5.33 -18.30 -4.25
N VAL A 162 6.10 -17.28 -3.88
CA VAL A 162 5.79 -16.40 -2.75
C VAL A 162 5.37 -15.05 -3.29
N THR A 163 4.11 -14.68 -3.12
CA THR A 163 3.60 -13.37 -3.52
C THR A 163 3.72 -12.39 -2.37
N VAL A 164 4.53 -11.34 -2.55
CA VAL A 164 4.85 -10.35 -1.52
C VAL A 164 4.41 -8.95 -1.94
N PRO A 165 4.07 -8.06 -0.99
CA PRO A 165 3.81 -6.67 -1.28
C PRO A 165 5.12 -5.90 -1.59
N LEU A 166 5.03 -4.97 -2.52
CA LEU A 166 6.06 -3.98 -2.84
C LEU A 166 5.41 -2.59 -2.85
N ASP A 167 5.63 -1.83 -1.78
CA ASP A 167 5.27 -0.42 -1.76
C ASP A 167 6.21 0.36 -2.70
N LEU A 168 5.62 1.12 -3.62
CA LEU A 168 6.36 1.97 -4.56
C LEU A 168 6.69 3.35 -3.97
N GLY A 169 6.14 3.69 -2.80
CA GLY A 169 6.30 5.00 -2.17
C GLY A 169 5.68 6.15 -2.99
N VAL A 170 4.76 5.83 -3.91
CA VAL A 170 4.12 6.84 -4.77
C VAL A 170 3.00 7.51 -3.99
N THR A 171 3.35 8.64 -3.40
CA THR A 171 2.43 9.47 -2.60
C THR A 171 2.32 10.86 -3.21
N THR A 172 1.10 11.26 -3.54
CA THR A 172 0.79 12.61 -4.01
C THR A 172 0.07 13.36 -2.92
N ARG A 173 0.62 14.50 -2.51
CA ARG A 173 -0.04 15.42 -1.59
C ARG A 173 -0.76 16.50 -2.38
N SER A 174 -2.07 16.61 -2.17
CA SER A 174 -2.88 17.69 -2.71
C SER A 174 -3.24 18.65 -1.58
N PRO A 175 -2.92 19.95 -1.71
CA PRO A 175 -3.37 20.92 -0.72
C PRO A 175 -4.89 21.02 -0.74
N MET A 176 -5.46 21.46 0.36
CA MET A 176 -6.89 21.80 0.38
C MET A 176 -7.14 23.03 -0.50
N VAL A 177 -8.10 22.93 -1.43
CA VAL A 177 -8.49 24.02 -2.30
C VAL A 177 -9.63 24.80 -1.66
N LEU A 178 -9.35 26.03 -1.24
CA LEU A 178 -10.34 26.92 -0.58
C LEU A 178 -10.98 27.91 -1.55
N GLU A 179 -10.31 28.20 -2.66
CA GLU A 179 -10.69 29.25 -3.60
C GLU A 179 -10.62 28.72 -5.04
N ARG A 180 -11.57 29.17 -5.87
CA ARG A 180 -11.62 28.87 -7.31
C ARG A 180 -11.84 30.16 -8.10
N ASP A 181 -10.98 30.37 -9.08
CA ASP A 181 -11.12 31.45 -10.06
C ASP A 181 -11.77 30.94 -11.34
N LEU A 182 -12.94 31.48 -11.67
CA LEU A 182 -13.69 31.19 -12.88
C LEU A 182 -13.62 32.41 -13.79
N SER A 183 -13.13 32.23 -15.01
CA SER A 183 -13.06 33.30 -16.03
C SER A 183 -13.83 32.90 -17.28
N PHE A 184 -14.86 33.67 -17.61
CA PHE A 184 -15.71 33.47 -18.79
C PHE A 184 -15.23 34.37 -19.92
N HIS A 185 -15.03 33.80 -21.11
CA HIS A 185 -14.57 34.52 -22.30
C HIS A 185 -15.64 34.41 -23.41
N ALA A 186 -15.87 35.49 -24.17
CA ALA A 186 -16.86 35.51 -25.25
C ALA A 186 -16.48 34.62 -26.44
N GLN A 187 -15.19 34.38 -26.65
CA GLN A 187 -14.66 33.53 -27.71
C GLN A 187 -13.68 32.52 -27.11
N ALA A 188 -13.68 31.29 -27.65
CA ALA A 188 -12.84 30.19 -27.17
C ALA A 188 -11.35 30.32 -27.54
N THR A 189 -10.94 31.45 -28.15
CA THR A 189 -9.57 31.66 -28.63
C THR A 189 -8.61 31.78 -27.45
N PRO A 190 -7.63 30.87 -27.29
CA PRO A 190 -6.64 30.98 -26.24
C PRO A 190 -5.76 32.22 -26.45
N GLY A 191 -5.69 33.11 -25.44
CA GLY A 191 -4.60 34.09 -25.33
C GLY A 191 -4.81 35.49 -25.90
N GLY A 192 -6.04 35.95 -26.17
CA GLY A 192 -6.23 37.24 -26.86
C GLY A 192 -7.21 38.27 -26.29
N ALA A 193 -8.16 37.90 -25.43
CA ALA A 193 -9.20 38.82 -24.97
C ALA A 193 -9.37 38.80 -23.44
N ALA A 194 -9.62 39.97 -22.84
CA ALA A 194 -9.99 40.06 -21.43
C ALA A 194 -11.27 39.24 -21.15
N PRO A 195 -11.38 38.60 -19.97
CA PRO A 195 -12.58 37.86 -19.61
C PRO A 195 -13.80 38.80 -19.58
N VAL A 196 -14.92 38.33 -20.10
CA VAL A 196 -16.23 39.02 -20.04
C VAL A 196 -16.73 39.06 -18.60
N SER A 197 -16.38 38.04 -17.82
CA SER A 197 -16.70 37.96 -16.40
C SER A 197 -15.63 37.13 -15.69
N GLN A 198 -15.15 37.61 -14.56
CA GLN A 198 -14.30 36.86 -13.65
C GLN A 198 -15.03 36.75 -12.32
N ARG A 199 -15.13 35.52 -11.80
CA ARG A 199 -15.79 35.23 -10.53
C ARG A 199 -14.86 34.38 -9.69
N ARG A 200 -14.50 34.91 -8.53
CA ARG A 200 -13.72 34.21 -7.51
C ARG A 200 -14.68 33.70 -6.45
N ARG A 201 -14.69 32.38 -6.25
CA ARG A 201 -15.54 31.72 -5.26
C ARG A 201 -14.68 31.09 -4.18
N SER A 202 -14.90 31.53 -2.95
CA SER A 202 -14.16 31.11 -1.77
C SER A 202 -15.06 30.32 -0.82
N SER A 203 -14.47 29.38 -0.07
CA SER A 203 -15.21 28.44 0.79
C SER A 203 -14.76 28.55 2.24
N TRP A 204 -15.70 28.54 3.19
CA TRP A 204 -15.45 28.48 4.63
C TRP A 204 -16.27 27.34 5.23
N GLN A 205 -15.79 26.74 6.32
CA GLN A 205 -16.61 25.90 7.18
C GLN A 205 -16.83 26.63 8.49
N LEU A 206 -18.08 26.78 8.89
CA LEU A 206 -18.50 27.56 10.02
C LEU A 206 -18.90 26.64 11.17
N LEU A 207 -18.24 26.82 12.30
CA LEU A 207 -18.46 26.06 13.52
C LEU A 207 -18.83 26.99 14.67
N ASP A 208 -19.64 26.52 15.60
CA ASP A 208 -19.92 27.23 16.84
C ASP A 208 -18.76 27.11 17.86
N ALA A 209 -18.97 27.62 19.08
CA ALA A 209 -17.96 27.53 20.15
C ALA A 209 -17.73 26.09 20.65
N GLN A 210 -18.69 25.20 20.42
CA GLN A 210 -18.66 23.79 20.77
C GLN A 210 -18.11 22.91 19.63
N GLY A 211 -17.73 23.52 18.50
CA GLY A 211 -17.21 22.83 17.33
C GLY A 211 -18.28 22.15 16.47
N GLN A 212 -19.57 22.45 16.69
CA GLN A 212 -20.67 21.94 15.88
C GLN A 212 -20.87 22.79 14.62
N PRO A 213 -21.24 22.18 13.49
CA PRO A 213 -21.55 22.92 12.26
C PRO A 213 -22.68 23.93 12.42
N LEU A 214 -22.45 25.16 11.95
CA LEU A 214 -23.49 26.17 11.79
C LEU A 214 -24.25 25.93 10.48
N ALA A 215 -25.18 24.97 10.51
CA ALA A 215 -25.98 24.54 9.37
C ALA A 215 -27.10 25.53 8.99
N ASP A 216 -27.46 25.55 7.71
CA ASP A 216 -28.59 26.29 7.13
C ASP A 216 -28.62 27.79 7.50
N ALA A 217 -27.45 28.35 7.80
CA ALA A 217 -27.33 29.71 8.28
C ALA A 217 -27.08 30.67 7.12
N LEU A 218 -27.74 31.83 7.12
CA LEU A 218 -27.43 32.91 6.20
C LEU A 218 -26.11 33.55 6.60
N VAL A 219 -25.11 33.47 5.73
CA VAL A 219 -23.79 34.04 5.92
C VAL A 219 -23.63 35.26 5.04
N ARG A 220 -23.05 36.32 5.60
CA ARG A 220 -22.72 37.56 4.90
C ARG A 220 -21.27 37.95 5.19
N SER A 221 -20.49 38.25 4.15
CA SER A 221 -19.20 38.90 4.32
C SER A 221 -19.36 40.40 4.57
N ASP A 222 -18.32 41.00 5.15
CA ASP A 222 -18.09 42.45 5.21
C ASP A 222 -18.16 43.13 3.83
N GLY A 223 -17.68 42.46 2.78
CA GLY A 223 -17.80 42.89 1.38
C GLY A 223 -19.20 42.73 0.75
N GLY A 224 -20.19 42.24 1.51
CA GLY A 224 -21.59 42.14 1.07
C GLY A 224 -21.95 40.87 0.29
N ALA A 225 -21.01 39.95 0.05
CA ALA A 225 -21.31 38.64 -0.51
C ALA A 225 -22.12 37.81 0.49
N ARG A 226 -23.06 36.99 0.00
CA ARG A 226 -23.96 36.21 0.86
C ARG A 226 -24.34 34.86 0.25
N ALA A 227 -24.49 33.87 1.11
CA ALA A 227 -24.98 32.53 0.77
C ALA A 227 -25.50 31.83 2.05
N PHE A 228 -26.15 30.69 1.90
CA PHE A 228 -26.50 29.82 3.01
C PHE A 228 -25.42 28.75 3.20
N SER A 229 -25.14 28.37 4.45
CA SER A 229 -24.31 27.21 4.75
C SER A 229 -25.08 25.90 4.57
N ASP A 230 -24.36 24.83 4.26
CA ASP A 230 -24.91 23.47 4.16
C ASP A 230 -24.98 22.77 5.55
N PRO A 231 -25.46 21.52 5.64
CA PRO A 231 -25.53 20.77 6.92
C PRO A 231 -24.18 20.55 7.62
N GLN A 232 -23.06 20.66 6.90
CA GLN A 232 -21.71 20.56 7.46
C GLN A 232 -21.13 21.94 7.81
N GLY A 233 -21.95 23.00 7.73
CA GLY A 233 -21.56 24.38 8.00
C GLY A 233 -20.71 24.98 6.89
N VAL A 234 -20.60 24.34 5.72
CA VAL A 234 -19.80 24.83 4.61
C VAL A 234 -20.59 25.89 3.85
N VAL A 235 -19.96 27.04 3.62
CA VAL A 235 -20.51 28.14 2.84
C VAL A 235 -19.55 28.55 1.74
N HIS A 236 -20.12 28.95 0.59
CA HIS A 236 -19.35 29.47 -0.52
C HIS A 236 -19.80 30.88 -0.87
N LEU A 237 -18.87 31.83 -0.89
CA LEU A 237 -19.14 33.23 -1.22
C LEU A 237 -18.36 33.64 -2.47
N ASP A 238 -18.98 34.47 -3.31
CA ASP A 238 -18.37 35.01 -4.53
C ASP A 238 -17.52 36.24 -4.22
N THR A 239 -16.49 36.01 -3.42
CA THR A 239 -15.56 37.05 -2.97
C THR A 239 -14.19 36.42 -2.70
N PRO A 240 -13.08 37.12 -2.98
CA PRO A 240 -11.75 36.67 -2.61
C PRO A 240 -11.65 36.42 -1.11
N ARG A 241 -10.98 35.33 -0.71
CA ARG A 241 -10.82 34.99 0.71
C ARG A 241 -10.07 36.08 1.48
N GLU A 242 -9.05 36.67 0.84
CA GLU A 242 -8.24 37.76 1.39
C GLU A 242 -9.02 39.06 1.65
N ALA A 243 -10.15 39.25 0.97
CA ALA A 243 -10.99 40.44 1.13
C ALA A 243 -11.99 40.31 2.29
N VAL A 244 -12.17 39.10 2.83
CA VAL A 244 -13.14 38.85 3.92
C VAL A 244 -12.40 38.81 5.25
N ARG A 245 -12.70 39.77 6.13
CA ARG A 245 -12.20 39.79 7.51
C ARG A 245 -13.19 39.17 8.47
N HIS A 246 -14.47 39.49 8.28
CA HIS A 246 -15.55 39.07 9.17
C HIS A 246 -16.71 38.44 8.41
N LEU A 247 -17.30 37.41 9.01
CA LEU A 247 -18.51 36.74 8.56
C LEU A 247 -19.61 36.95 9.58
N SER A 248 -20.73 37.54 9.14
CA SER A 248 -21.94 37.64 9.93
C SER A 248 -22.84 36.45 9.60
N VAL A 249 -23.22 35.67 10.59
CA VAL A 249 -23.97 34.42 10.44
C VAL A 249 -25.31 34.57 11.16
N LEU A 250 -26.40 34.31 10.46
CA LEU A 250 -27.76 34.30 11.01
C LEU A 250 -28.32 32.88 10.83
N THR A 251 -28.43 32.15 11.92
CA THR A 251 -28.97 30.79 11.93
C THR A 251 -30.49 30.77 11.87
N LEU A 252 -31.10 29.63 11.49
CA LEU A 252 -32.56 29.49 11.38
C LEU A 252 -33.29 29.70 12.72
N ASP A 253 -32.66 29.37 13.85
CA ASP A 253 -33.19 29.61 15.20
C ASP A 253 -33.06 31.08 15.64
N GLY A 254 -32.59 31.97 14.75
CA GLY A 254 -32.56 33.42 14.96
C GLY A 254 -31.31 33.92 15.69
N ARG A 255 -30.29 33.08 15.92
CA ARG A 255 -29.03 33.53 16.54
C ARG A 255 -28.18 34.30 15.53
N ALA A 256 -27.68 35.45 15.94
CA ALA A 256 -26.70 36.22 15.19
C ALA A 256 -25.30 35.99 15.76
N LEU A 257 -24.35 35.60 14.91
CA LEU A 257 -22.96 35.35 15.26
C LEU A 257 -22.04 36.18 14.37
N HIS A 258 -20.91 36.60 14.91
CA HIS A 258 -19.83 37.24 14.16
C HIS A 258 -18.57 36.40 14.30
N LEU A 259 -18.05 35.92 13.17
CA LEU A 259 -16.86 35.07 13.11
C LEU A 259 -15.76 35.79 12.33
N ASP A 260 -14.53 35.71 12.83
CA ASP A 260 -13.35 36.13 12.09
C ASP A 260 -13.00 35.06 11.05
N ALA A 261 -12.86 35.47 9.78
CA ALA A 261 -12.74 34.56 8.63
C ALA A 261 -11.46 33.69 8.64
N ASN A 262 -10.47 34.06 9.46
CA ASN A 262 -9.18 33.38 9.60
C ASN A 262 -9.04 32.60 10.92
N THR A 263 -10.13 32.35 11.64
CA THR A 263 -10.11 31.55 12.89
C THR A 263 -10.48 30.09 12.65
N PRO A 264 -10.16 29.17 13.59
CA PRO A 264 -10.57 27.77 13.50
C PRO A 264 -12.09 27.54 13.43
N GLN A 265 -12.90 28.53 13.79
CA GLN A 265 -14.37 28.49 13.68
C GLN A 265 -14.87 28.81 12.26
N ALA A 266 -14.02 29.38 11.40
CA ALA A 266 -14.34 29.71 10.02
C ALA A 266 -13.39 29.03 9.01
N GLN A 267 -12.65 28.01 9.46
CA GLN A 267 -11.76 27.24 8.62
C GLN A 267 -12.25 25.79 8.51
N PRO A 268 -12.18 25.19 7.31
CA PRO A 268 -12.49 23.77 7.14
C PRO A 268 -11.62 22.90 8.05
N ARG A 269 -12.28 22.05 8.83
CA ARG A 269 -11.64 20.95 9.53
C ARG A 269 -11.67 19.75 8.61
N LEU A 270 -10.51 19.15 8.39
CA LEU A 270 -10.50 17.82 7.81
C LEU A 270 -11.02 16.84 8.87
N PRO A 271 -11.83 15.85 8.48
CA PRO A 271 -12.11 14.74 9.38
C PRO A 271 -10.78 14.14 9.83
N GLU A 272 -10.63 13.93 11.14
CA GLU A 272 -9.49 13.16 11.65
C GLU A 272 -9.52 11.76 11.01
N PRO A 273 -8.36 11.17 10.70
CA PRO A 273 -8.32 9.80 10.22
C PRO A 273 -9.00 8.90 11.25
N VAL A 274 -10.03 8.17 10.83
CA VAL A 274 -10.68 7.10 11.61
C VAL A 274 -9.73 5.92 11.70
#